data_AF-A0A5J5K8H2-F1
#
_entry.id   AF-A0A5J5K8H2-F1
#
_cell.length_a   1.000
_cell.length_b   1.000
_cell.length_c   1.000
_cell.angle_alpha   90.00
_cell.angle_beta   90.00
_cell.angle_gamma   90.00
#
_symmetry.space_group_name_H-M   'P 1'
#
loop_
_entity.id
_entity.type
_entity.pdbx_description
1 polymer ?
#
loop_
_entity_poly.entity_id
_entity_poly.type
_entity_poly.pdbx_seq_one_letter_code
_entity_poly.pdbx_strand_id
1 'polypeptide(L)' 'MTLTLDTPLGLTDLSTCGRCGQTTQIEQLFRCADHSWICQDCITEAIETQRLATVAGRKV' A
#
# COMPACT_ATOMS: atom_id res chain seq x y z
N MET A 1 24.49 5.04 -30.50
CA MET A 1 24.01 5.78 -29.33
C MET A 1 23.81 4.78 -28.20
N THR A 2 24.74 4.75 -27.25
CA THR A 2 24.67 3.91 -26.05
C THR A 2 23.93 4.67 -24.97
N LEU A 3 22.73 4.21 -24.61
CA LEU A 3 21.99 4.71 -23.45
C LEU A 3 22.66 4.14 -22.19
N THR A 4 23.52 4.92 -21.54
CA THR A 4 24.01 4.58 -20.21
C THR A 4 22.89 4.89 -19.22
N LEU A 5 22.45 3.84 -18.51
CA LEU A 5 21.43 3.92 -17.47
C LEU A 5 22.10 4.45 -16.19
N ASP A 6 22.49 5.72 -16.20
CA ASP A 6 23.06 6.47 -15.05
C ASP A 6 21.99 6.83 -14.00
N THR A 7 20.95 6.01 -13.85
CA THR A 7 19.96 6.15 -12.77
C THR A 7 20.33 5.15 -11.69
N PRO A 8 20.56 5.58 -10.43
CA PRO A 8 20.76 4.63 -9.34
C PRO A 8 19.54 3.71 -9.28
N LEU A 9 19.77 2.41 -9.50
CA LEU A 9 18.79 1.32 -9.40
C LEU A 9 18.21 1.15 -7.97
N GLY A 10 18.45 2.11 -7.07
CA GLY A 10 17.78 2.21 -5.77
C GLY A 10 16.43 2.95 -5.83
N LEU A 11 16.03 3.48 -6.99
CA LEU A 11 14.72 4.12 -7.19
C LEU A 11 13.66 3.20 -7.84
N THR A 12 14.03 1.95 -8.19
CA THR A 12 13.14 1.01 -8.89
C THR A 12 12.15 0.27 -7.98
N ASP A 13 12.31 0.36 -6.67
CA ASP A 13 11.39 -0.25 -5.70
C ASP A 13 10.33 0.74 -5.21
N LEU A 14 9.92 1.68 -6.06
CA LEU A 14 8.78 2.54 -5.78
C LEU A 14 7.53 1.95 -6.44
N SER A 15 6.49 1.73 -5.66
CA SER A 15 5.19 1.30 -6.16
C SER A 15 4.09 2.17 -5.57
N THR A 16 2.92 2.11 -6.20
CA THR A 16 1.78 2.97 -5.85
C THR A 16 0.76 2.15 -5.09
N CYS A 17 0.31 2.68 -3.95
CA CYS A 17 -0.81 2.10 -3.22
C CYS A 17 -2.07 2.18 -4.09
N GLY A 18 -2.69 1.03 -4.38
CA GLY A 18 -3.91 0.93 -5.19
C GLY A 18 -5.13 1.59 -4.56
N ARG A 19 -5.10 1.90 -3.26
CA ARG A 19 -6.21 2.54 -2.53
C ARG A 19 -6.09 4.06 -2.45
N CYS A 20 -4.95 4.58 -2.01
CA CYS A 20 -4.76 6.04 -1.82
C CYS A 20 -3.94 6.71 -2.92
N GLY A 21 -3.34 5.96 -3.84
CA GLY A 21 -2.52 6.51 -4.93
C GLY A 21 -1.17 7.07 -4.49
N GLN A 22 -0.79 6.94 -3.21
CA GLN A 22 0.52 7.37 -2.74
C GLN A 22 1.61 6.43 -3.26
N THR A 23 2.69 7.01 -3.80
CA THR A 23 3.89 6.28 -4.19
C THR A 23 4.81 6.15 -3.00
N THR A 24 5.21 4.92 -2.67
CA THR A 24 6.15 4.63 -1.58
C THR A 24 7.04 3.44 -1.93
N GLN A 25 8.00 3.13 -1.07
CA GLN A 25 8.87 1.98 -1.24
C GLN A 25 8.08 0.67 -1.15
N ILE A 26 8.38 -0.27 -2.04
CA ILE A 26 7.67 -1.55 -2.18
C ILE A 26 7.82 -2.40 -0.91
N GLU A 27 8.93 -2.25 -0.18
CA GLU A 27 9.17 -2.88 1.13
C GLU A 27 8.17 -2.40 2.21
N GLN A 28 7.58 -1.22 2.02
CA GLN A 28 6.55 -0.64 2.91
C GLN A 28 5.13 -0.90 2.41
N LEU A 29 4.98 -1.62 1.30
CA LEU A 29 3.71 -2.00 0.72
C LEU A 29 3.43 -3.48 0.97
N PHE A 30 2.16 -3.79 1.16
CA PHE A 30 1.69 -5.15 1.31
C PHE A 30 1.01 -5.59 0.02
N ARG A 31 1.27 -6.84 -0.39
CA ARG A 31 0.64 -7.40 -1.59
C ARG A 31 -0.71 -8.01 -1.23
N CYS A 32 -1.76 -7.55 -1.88
CA CYS A 32 -3.11 -8.08 -1.75
C CYS A 32 -3.31 -9.31 -2.66
N ALA A 33 -4.38 -10.07 -2.38
CA ALA A 33 -4.72 -11.28 -3.13
C ALA A 33 -5.08 -11.02 -4.61
N ASP A 34 -5.53 -9.81 -4.92
CA ASP A 34 -5.79 -9.32 -6.28
C ASP A 34 -4.51 -8.83 -7.01
N HIS A 35 -3.33 -9.07 -6.41
CA HIS A 35 -2.04 -8.58 -6.84
C HIS A 35 -1.86 -7.06 -6.81
N SER A 36 -2.80 -6.31 -6.21
CA SER A 36 -2.59 -4.89 -5.93
C SER A 36 -1.64 -4.68 -4.74
N TRP A 37 -1.04 -3.49 -4.67
CA TRP A 37 -0.22 -3.07 -3.54
C TRP A 37 -1.01 -2.12 -2.64
N ILE A 38 -0.90 -2.28 -1.32
CA ILE A 38 -1.57 -1.41 -0.36
C ILE A 38 -0.59 -0.93 0.71
N CYS A 39 -0.68 0.34 1.11
CA CYS A 39 0.17 0.89 2.18
C CYS A 39 -0.37 0.53 3.57
N GLN A 40 0.54 0.57 4.56
CA GLN A 40 0.22 0.31 5.96
C GLN A 40 -0.92 1.20 6.49
N ASP A 41 -0.97 2.48 6.10
CA ASP A 41 -2.02 3.40 6.53
C ASP A 41 -3.40 2.95 6.04
N CYS A 42 -3.49 2.57 4.77
CA CYS A 42 -4.72 2.07 4.17
C CYS A 42 -5.18 0.75 4.79
N ILE A 43 -4.26 -0.12 5.22
CA ILE A 43 -4.59 -1.33 5.97
C ILE A 43 -5.14 -0.96 7.35
N THR A 44 -4.43 -0.08 8.06
CA THR A 44 -4.78 0.34 9.42
C THR A 44 -6.18 0.95 9.44
N GLU A 45 -6.46 1.85 8.52
CA GLU A 45 -7.78 2.48 8.36
C GLU A 45 -8.89 1.45 8.07
N ALA A 46 -8.62 0.46 7.21
CA ALA A 46 -9.58 -0.62 6.94
C ALA A 46 -9.86 -1.46 8.19
N ILE A 47 -8.82 -1.83 8.95
CA ILE A 47 -8.95 -2.60 10.19
C ILE A 47 -9.74 -1.79 11.22
N GLU A 48 -9.42 -0.52 11.41
CA GLU A 48 -10.12 0.34 12.37
C GLU A 48 -11.59 0.54 11.99
N THR A 49 -11.87 0.78 10.71
CA THR A 49 -13.25 0.87 10.19
C THR A 49 -14.02 -0.42 10.48
N GLN A 50 -13.41 -1.58 10.24
CA GLN A 50 -14.03 -2.88 10.53
C GLN A 50 -14.22 -3.11 12.04
N ARG A 51 -13.27 -2.70 12.87
CA ARG A 51 -13.38 -2.77 14.34
C ARG A 51 -14.54 -1.92 14.83
N LEU A 52 -14.66 -0.69 14.35
CA LEU A 52 -15.76 0.22 14.69
C LEU A 52 -17.11 -0.33 14.22
N ALA A 53 -17.19 -0.86 12.99
CA ALA A 53 -18.41 -1.50 12.48
C ALA A 53 -18.80 -2.74 13.31
N THR A 54 -17.82 -3.55 13.73
CA THR A 54 -18.06 -4.73 14.58
C THR A 54 -18.54 -4.34 15.97
N VAL A 55 -17.97 -3.28 16.56
CA VAL A 55 -18.41 -2.75 17.86
C VAL A 55 -19.81 -2.15 17.75
N ALA A 56 -20.10 -1.37 16.70
CA ALA A 56 -21.42 -0.79 16.47
C ALA A 56 -22.50 -1.85 16.17
N GLY A 57 -22.11 -2.96 15.52
CA GLY A 57 -22.99 -4.10 15.23
C GLY A 57 -23.28 -4.98 16.45
N ARG A 58 -22.44 -4.93 17.49
CA ARG A 58 -22.77 -5.48 18.81
C ARG A 58 -23.79 -4.54 19.47
N LYS A 59 -25.07 -4.80 19.24
CA LYS A 59 -26.13 -4.38 20.18
C LYS A 59 -25.76 -5.00 21.55
N VAL A 60 -25.32 -4.16 22.48
CA VAL A 60 -25.33 -4.47 23.91
C VAL A 60 -26.77 -4.58 24.37
#